data_AF-A0A6L6EUS2-F1
#
_entry.id   AF-A0A6L6EUS2-F1
#
_cell.length_a   1.000
_cell.length_b   1.000
_cell.length_c   1.000
_cell.angle_alpha   90.00
_cell.angle_beta   90.00
_cell.angle_gamma   90.00
#
_symmetry.space_group_name_H-M   'P 1'
#
loop_
_entity.id
_entity.type
_entity.pdbx_description
1 polymer ?
#
loop_
_entity_poly.entity_id
_entity_poly.type
_entity_poly.pdbx_seq_one_letter_code
_entity_poly.pdbx_strand_id
1 'polypeptide(L)' 'MKTNTENGSRDPQRPRLALVAHDNKKPALLDWAGSHLRELAACELWATGTTGGMLID' A
#
# COMPACT_ATOMS: atom_id res chain seq x y z
N MET A 1 19.98 8.33 5.46
CA MET A 1 18.55 7.99 5.35
C MET A 1 17.81 8.55 6.56
N LYS A 2 16.98 9.59 6.39
CA LYS A 2 16.03 10.01 7.42
C LYS A 2 14.63 9.79 6.83
N THR A 3 14.01 8.64 7.08
CA THR A 3 12.60 8.43 6.73
C THR A 3 11.80 9.00 7.88
N ASN A 4 11.38 10.25 7.70
CA ASN A 4 10.71 11.05 8.69
C ASN A 4 9.42 10.35 9.17
N THR A 5 9.38 10.09 10.45
CA THR A 5 8.16 9.84 11.22
C THR A 5 7.42 11.17 11.31
N GLU A 6 6.60 11.50 10.32
CA GLU A 6 5.71 12.66 10.38
C GLU A 6 4.26 12.22 10.61
N ASN A 7 3.88 12.28 11.89
CA ASN A 7 2.62 12.80 12.40
C ASN A 7 1.41 12.77 11.44
N GLY A 8 0.53 11.80 11.65
CA GLY A 8 -0.91 11.96 11.93
C GLY A 8 -1.74 13.05 11.24
N SER A 9 -1.36 13.55 10.07
CA SER A 9 -2.16 14.47 9.28
C SER A 9 -3.34 13.66 8.72
N ARG A 10 -4.54 13.97 9.20
CA ARG A 10 -5.77 13.44 8.62
C ARG A 10 -5.99 14.24 7.34
N ASP A 11 -5.29 13.92 6.25
CA ASP A 11 -5.59 14.49 4.94
C ASP A 11 -6.91 13.86 4.45
N PRO A 12 -8.06 14.56 4.50
CA PRO A 12 -9.33 13.98 4.06
C PRO A 12 -9.33 13.68 2.55
N GLN A 13 -8.33 14.17 1.83
CA GLN A 13 -8.14 14.00 0.39
C GLN A 13 -7.31 12.77 0.02
N ARG A 14 -6.66 12.10 0.98
CA ARG A 14 -5.87 10.88 0.75
C ARG A 14 -6.44 9.73 1.58
N PRO A 15 -7.32 8.89 1.01
CA PRO A 15 -7.86 7.75 1.74
C PRO A 15 -6.74 6.77 2.11
N ARG A 16 -6.81 6.21 3.32
CA ARG A 16 -5.87 5.18 3.79
C ARG A 16 -6.39 3.82 3.39
N LEU A 17 -5.57 3.05 2.68
CA LEU A 17 -5.93 1.73 2.17
C LEU A 17 -5.00 0.68 2.75
N ALA A 18 -5.55 -0.27 3.51
CA ALA A 18 -4.81 -1.41 4.03
C ALA A 18 -4.97 -2.62 3.10
N LEU A 19 -3.87 -3.14 2.56
CA LEU A 19 -3.84 -4.31 1.69
C LEU A 19 -3.42 -5.55 2.48
N VAL A 20 -4.33 -6.52 2.58
CA VAL A 20 -4.11 -7.79 3.28
C VAL A 20 -4.53 -8.93 2.36
N ALA A 21 -3.62 -9.87 2.13
CA ALA A 21 -3.89 -11.10 1.38
C ALA A 21 -3.34 -12.31 2.13
N HIS A 22 -4.07 -13.42 2.06
CA HIS A 22 -3.53 -14.74 2.38
C HIS A 22 -2.45 -15.14 1.37
N ASP A 23 -1.52 -16.02 1.74
CA ASP A 23 -0.39 -16.43 0.88
C ASP A 23 -0.80 -16.86 -0.53
N ASN A 24 -1.88 -17.65 -0.65
CA ASN A 24 -2.39 -18.11 -1.95
C ASN A 24 -3.06 -17.00 -2.79
N LYS A 25 -3.27 -15.81 -2.23
CA LYS A 25 -3.90 -14.65 -2.86
C LYS A 25 -2.92 -13.50 -3.09
N LYS A 26 -1.68 -13.60 -2.60
CA LYS A 26 -0.61 -12.62 -2.88
C LYS A 26 -0.39 -12.37 -4.37
N PRO A 27 -0.35 -13.39 -5.27
CA PRO A 27 -0.15 -13.15 -6.69
C PRO A 27 -1.30 -12.36 -7.32
N ALA A 28 -2.53 -12.70 -6.95
CA ALA A 28 -3.73 -11.99 -7.44
C ALA A 28 -3.80 -10.55 -6.91
N LEU A 29 -3.34 -10.32 -5.67
CA LEU A 29 -3.26 -8.97 -5.10
C LEU A 29 -2.22 -8.12 -5.82
N LEU A 30 -1.07 -8.69 -6.19
CA LEU A 30 -0.04 -7.98 -6.95
C LEU A 30 -0.52 -7.62 -8.36
N ASP A 31 -1.20 -8.54 -9.05
CA ASP A 31 -1.77 -8.29 -10.38
C ASP A 31 -2.82 -7.18 -10.34
N TRP A 32 -3.70 -7.23 -9.34
CA TRP A 32 -4.68 -6.17 -9.08
C TRP A 32 -3.98 -4.84 -8.76
N ALA A 33 -2.95 -4.85 -7.91
CA ALA A 33 -2.23 -3.64 -7.53
C ALA A 33 -1.49 -3.02 -8.73
N GLY A 34 -0.88 -3.84 -9.58
CA GLY A 34 -0.24 -3.41 -10.83
C GLY A 34 -1.22 -2.71 -11.77
N SER A 35 -2.45 -3.23 -11.86
CA SER A 35 -3.51 -2.64 -12.69
C SER A 35 -4.09 -1.34 -12.13
N HIS A 36 -4.04 -1.15 -10.79
CA HIS A 36 -4.64 0.00 -10.09
C HIS A 36 -3.59 0.96 -9.51
N LEU A 37 -2.33 0.90 -9.98
CA LEU A 37 -1.22 1.74 -9.46
C LEU A 37 -1.57 3.23 -9.41
N ARG A 38 -2.30 3.75 -10.41
CA ARG A 38 -2.70 5.17 -10.45
C ARG A 38 -3.62 5.56 -9.30
N GLU A 39 -4.57 4.70 -8.96
CA GLU A 39 -5.53 4.94 -7.87
C GLU A 39 -4.85 4.71 -6.52
N LEU A 40 -4.02 3.67 -6.43
CA LEU A 40 -3.23 3.36 -5.24
C LEU A 40 -2.22 4.47 -4.91
N ALA A 41 -1.63 5.13 -5.91
CA ALA A 41 -0.73 6.26 -5.73
C ALA A 41 -1.42 7.53 -5.15
N ALA A 42 -2.75 7.65 -5.30
CA ALA A 42 -3.54 8.71 -4.68
C ALA A 42 -3.92 8.37 -3.22
N CYS A 43 -3.72 7.12 -2.79
CA CYS A 43 -4.03 6.63 -1.47
C CYS A 43 -2.76 6.51 -0.61
N GLU A 44 -2.95 6.52 0.71
CA GLU A 44 -1.90 6.15 1.65
C GLU A 44 -1.97 4.62 1.86
N LEU A 45 -1.03 3.87 1.28
CA LEU A 45 -1.03 2.41 1.29
C LEU A 45 -0.36 1.85 2.55
N TRP A 46 -1.04 0.90 3.19
CA TRP A 46 -0.54 0.17 4.35
C TRP A 46 -0.60 -1.32 4.04
N ALA A 47 0.51 -2.04 4.20
CA ALA A 47 0.56 -3.47 3.95
C ALA A 47 1.35 -4.17 5.05
N THR A 48 0.94 -5.39 5.42
CA THR A 48 1.62 -6.16 6.45
C THR A 48 2.87 -6.85 5.89
N GLY A 49 3.99 -6.77 6.63
CA GLY A 49 5.22 -7.56 6.53
C GLY A 49 5.72 -7.98 5.14
N THR A 50 5.09 -8.99 4.53
CA THR A 50 5.50 -9.58 3.24
C THR A 50 4.83 -8.93 2.02
N THR A 51 3.64 -8.36 2.16
CA THR A 51 2.94 -7.70 1.05
C THR A 51 3.52 -6.30 0.78
N GLY A 52 3.89 -5.58 1.85
CA GLY A 52 4.53 -4.26 1.71
C GLY A 52 5.91 -4.33 1.07
N GLY A 53 6.66 -5.41 1.28
CA GLY A 53 7.98 -5.61 0.65
C GLY A 53 7.92 -5.87 -0.85
N MET A 54 6.83 -6.44 -1.37
CA MET A 54 6.65 -6.72 -2.81
C MET A 54 6.13 -5.52 -3.61
N LEU A 55 5.61 -4.48 -2.94
CA LEU A 55 5.12 -3.24 -3.57
C LEU A 55 6.20 -2.16 -3.69
N ILE A 56 7.38 -2.36 -3.08
CA ILE A 56 8.46 -1.36 -2.97
C ILE A 56 9.64 -1.66 -3.92
N ASP A 57 9.65 -2.82 -4.58
CA ASP A 57 10.64 -3.13 -5.64
C ASP A 57 10.13 -2.71 -7.03
#